data_AF-A0A662SJL3-F1
#
_entry.id   AF-A0A662SJL3-F1
#
_cell.length_a   1.000
_cell.length_b   1.000
_cell.length_c   1.000
_cell.angle_alpha   90.00
_cell.angle_beta   90.00
_cell.angle_gamma   90.00
#
_symmetry.space_group_name_H-M   'P 1'
#
loop_
_entity.id
_entity.type
_entity.pdbx_description
1 polymer ?
#
loop_
_entity_poly.entity_id
_entity_poly.type
_entity_poly.pdbx_seq_one_letter_code
_entity_poly.pdbx_strand_id
1 'polypeptide(L)'
;MRSLAGRLRCPICGAPLRPASGRAECSFCGAEEEADWVCESGHYVCESCRTDPAERALPRVALARRVEGALSLASLMMRHPSVPESGPEHHLVAALSVLG
;
A
#
# COMPACT_ATOMS: atom_id res chain seq x y z
N MET A 1 11.63 -9.99 -25.83
CA MET A 1 11.18 -9.94 -24.43
C MET A 1 11.55 -8.57 -23.87
N ARG A 2 10.59 -7.63 -23.80
CA ARG A 2 10.87 -6.26 -23.32
C ARG A 2 10.86 -6.25 -21.79
N SER A 3 12.01 -5.97 -21.19
CA SER A 3 12.19 -5.81 -19.74
C SER A 3 11.13 -4.85 -19.15
N LEU A 4 10.42 -5.31 -18.12
CA LEU A 4 9.43 -4.51 -17.36
C LEU A 4 10.10 -3.51 -16.39
N ALA A 5 11.42 -3.61 -16.22
CA ALA A 5 12.20 -2.92 -15.18
C ALA A 5 12.28 -1.37 -15.32
N GLY A 6 11.52 -0.75 -16.23
CA GLY A 6 11.45 0.70 -16.40
C GLY A 6 10.03 1.29 -16.41
N ARG A 7 8.98 0.47 -16.19
CA ARG A 7 7.58 0.93 -16.22
C ARG A 7 6.86 0.86 -14.87
N LEU A 8 7.41 0.14 -13.91
CA LEU A 8 6.80 -0.01 -12.59
C LEU A 8 7.21 1.17 -11.71
N ARG A 9 6.21 1.90 -11.21
CA ARG A 9 6.39 3.03 -10.29
C ARG A 9 5.83 2.68 -8.93
N CYS A 10 6.45 3.21 -7.89
CA CYS A 10 5.95 3.11 -6.54
C CYS A 10 4.55 3.75 -6.45
N PRO A 11 3.53 3.06 -5.94
CA PRO A 11 2.19 3.65 -5.78
C PRO A 11 2.15 4.72 -4.68
N ILE A 12 3.16 4.79 -3.81
CA ILE A 12 3.22 5.75 -2.69
C ILE A 12 3.94 7.04 -3.09
N CYS A 13 5.11 6.94 -3.73
CA CYS A 13 5.96 8.11 -4.05
C CYS A 13 6.23 8.33 -5.55
N GLY A 14 5.73 7.47 -6.45
CA GLY A 14 5.92 7.60 -7.90
C GLY A 14 7.33 7.31 -8.43
N ALA A 15 8.31 7.10 -7.53
CA ALA A 15 9.68 6.76 -7.88
C ALA A 15 9.75 5.40 -8.62
N PRO A 16 10.74 5.20 -9.50
CA PRO A 16 10.95 3.90 -10.15
C PRO A 16 11.16 2.77 -9.13
N LEU A 17 10.57 1.61 -9.41
CA LEU A 17 10.83 0.40 -8.65
C LEU A 17 12.11 -0.27 -9.16
N ARG A 18 12.95 -0.75 -8.25
CA ARG A 18 14.17 -1.53 -8.52
C ARG A 18 14.03 -2.93 -7.94
N PRO A 19 14.69 -3.95 -8.53
CA PRO A 19 14.71 -5.28 -7.94
C PRO A 19 15.26 -5.24 -6.52
N ALA A 20 14.67 -6.05 -5.65
CA ALA A 20 15.13 -6.26 -4.28
C ALA A 20 15.29 -7.76 -4.01
N SER A 21 15.92 -8.05 -2.88
CA SER A 21 16.10 -9.40 -2.36
C SER A 21 16.08 -9.33 -0.83
N GLY A 22 15.49 -10.33 -0.18
CA GLY A 22 15.33 -10.38 1.27
C GLY A 22 13.98 -9.86 1.73
N ARG A 23 13.75 -9.95 3.05
CA ARG A 23 12.48 -9.58 3.67
C ARG A 23 12.30 -8.06 3.76
N ALA A 24 11.11 -7.58 3.43
CA ALA A 24 10.70 -6.19 3.65
C ALA A 24 9.30 -6.12 4.27
N GLU A 25 9.08 -5.08 5.07
CA GLU A 25 7.78 -4.77 5.65
C GLU A 25 6.91 -3.99 4.64
N CYS A 26 5.69 -4.44 4.42
CA CYS A 26 4.72 -3.76 3.55
C CYS A 26 4.37 -2.38 4.13
N SER A 27 4.53 -1.33 3.33
CA SER A 27 4.26 0.05 3.71
C SER A 27 2.78 0.35 4.01
N PHE A 28 1.86 -0.56 3.69
CA PHE A 28 0.44 -0.43 4.02
C PHE A 28 0.02 -1.33 5.18
N CYS A 29 0.17 -2.65 5.08
CA CYS A 29 -0.35 -3.58 6.09
C CYS A 29 0.69 -4.02 7.14
N GLY A 30 1.97 -3.69 6.97
CA GLY A 30 3.03 -4.14 7.89
C GLY A 30 3.42 -5.62 7.77
N ALA A 31 2.89 -6.37 6.80
CA ALA A 31 3.31 -7.76 6.58
C ALA A 31 4.77 -7.83 6.13
N GLU A 32 5.55 -8.74 6.70
CA GLU A 32 6.91 -9.04 6.26
C GLU A 32 6.94 -10.22 5.28
N GLU A 33 7.35 -9.95 4.05
CA GLU A 33 7.42 -10.93 2.95
C GLU A 33 8.76 -10.77 2.20
N GLU A 34 9.13 -11.75 1.37
CA GLU A 34 10.25 -11.59 0.43
C GLU A 34 9.92 -10.49 -0.58
N ALA A 35 10.84 -9.54 -0.73
CA ALA A 35 10.63 -8.36 -1.54
C ALA A 35 11.23 -8.54 -2.93
N ASP A 36 10.36 -8.61 -3.94
CA ASP A 36 10.80 -8.62 -5.35
C ASP A 36 11.25 -7.23 -5.82
N TRP A 37 10.58 -6.18 -5.34
CA TRP A 37 10.76 -4.80 -5.81
C TRP A 37 10.58 -3.80 -4.68
N VAL A 38 11.49 -2.83 -4.59
CA VAL A 38 11.38 -1.67 -3.69
C VAL A 38 11.69 -0.39 -4.46
N CYS A 39 11.20 0.76 -4.01
CA CYS A 39 11.63 2.03 -4.59
C CYS A 39 12.85 2.59 -3.85
N GLU A 40 13.45 3.67 -4.38
CA GLU A 40 14.60 4.34 -3.75
C GLU A 40 14.29 4.88 -2.34
N SER A 41 13.02 5.20 -2.07
CA SER A 41 12.54 5.59 -0.74
C SER A 41 12.29 4.40 0.21
N GLY A 42 12.55 3.16 -0.23
CA GLY A 42 12.41 1.95 0.58
C GLY A 42 10.99 1.40 0.67
N HIS A 43 10.02 1.94 -0.06
CA HIS A 43 8.65 1.42 -0.02
C HIS A 43 8.55 0.04 -0.68
N TYR A 44 7.86 -0.87 0.03
CA TYR A 44 7.49 -2.20 -0.43
C TYR A 44 5.96 -2.37 -0.28
N VAL A 45 5.32 -3.07 -1.22
CA VAL A 45 3.90 -3.38 -1.16
C VAL A 45 3.73 -4.88 -1.42
N CYS A 46 3.26 -5.61 -0.39
CA CYS A 46 3.02 -7.05 -0.50
C CYS A 46 2.01 -7.39 -1.62
N GLU A 47 2.02 -8.64 -2.09
CA GLU A 47 1.12 -9.08 -3.17
C GLU A 47 -0.34 -8.77 -2.85
N SER A 48 -0.76 -9.13 -1.63
CA SER A 48 -2.11 -8.87 -1.11
C SER A 48 -2.53 -7.40 -1.22
N CYS A 49 -1.66 -6.44 -0.87
CA CYS A 49 -2.00 -5.01 -0.99
C CYS A 49 -1.97 -4.51 -2.46
N ARG A 50 -1.30 -5.22 -3.37
CA ARG A 50 -1.27 -4.88 -4.80
C ARG A 50 -2.50 -5.37 -5.55
N THR A 51 -3.07 -6.51 -5.14
CA THR A 51 -4.07 -7.23 -5.95
C THR A 51 -5.46 -7.27 -5.33
N ASP A 52 -5.59 -7.16 -4.00
CA ASP A 52 -6.89 -7.22 -3.36
C ASP A 52 -7.70 -5.94 -3.57
N PRO A 53 -9.04 -6.05 -3.70
CA PRO A 53 -9.92 -4.89 -3.73
C PRO A 53 -9.98 -4.20 -2.36
N ALA A 54 -10.42 -2.93 -2.34
CA ALA A 54 -10.42 -2.09 -1.14
C ALA A 54 -11.16 -2.73 0.05
N GLU A 55 -12.27 -3.42 -0.19
CA GLU A 55 -13.09 -4.08 0.84
C GLU A 55 -12.34 -5.19 1.59
N ARG A 56 -11.30 -5.76 0.99
CA ARG A 56 -10.43 -6.77 1.62
C ARG A 56 -9.13 -6.16 2.12
N ALA A 57 -8.55 -5.24 1.36
CA ALA A 57 -7.26 -4.64 1.69
C ALA A 57 -7.34 -3.68 2.88
N LEU A 58 -8.29 -2.74 2.85
CA LEU A 58 -8.34 -1.64 3.82
C LEU A 58 -8.63 -2.08 5.26
N PRO A 59 -9.52 -3.06 5.54
CA PRO A 59 -9.70 -3.55 6.91
C PRO A 59 -8.41 -4.14 7.50
N ARG A 60 -7.59 -4.82 6.69
CA ARG A 60 -6.29 -5.33 7.15
C ARG A 60 -5.32 -4.21 7.46
N VAL A 61 -5.27 -3.17 6.62
CA VAL A 61 -4.45 -1.98 6.86
C VAL A 61 -4.86 -1.29 8.16
N ALA A 62 -6.16 -1.06 8.34
CA ALA A 62 -6.72 -0.41 9.54
C ALA A 62 -6.42 -1.17 10.83
N LEU A 63 -6.51 -2.49 10.81
CA LEU A 63 -6.28 -3.33 11.99
C LEU A 63 -4.81 -3.58 12.30
N ALA A 64 -3.95 -3.65 11.27
CA ALA A 64 -2.55 -4.00 11.45
C ALA A 64 -1.67 -2.79 11.77
N ARG A 65 -2.03 -1.60 11.26
CA ARG A 65 -1.17 -0.42 11.42
C ARG A 65 -1.43 0.33 12.71
N ARG A 66 -0.34 0.69 13.36
CA ARG A 66 -0.31 1.71 14.42
C ARG A 66 0.10 3.04 13.80
N VAL A 67 -0.87 3.94 13.64
CA VAL A 67 -0.68 5.32 13.18
C VAL A 67 -1.42 6.24 14.14
N GLU A 68 -0.93 7.47 14.32
CA GLU A 68 -1.52 8.39 15.29
C GLU A 68 -2.79 9.05 14.73
N GLY A 69 -3.94 8.53 15.17
CA GLY A 69 -5.25 9.13 14.92
C GLY A 69 -5.85 8.84 13.54
N ALA A 70 -7.16 9.06 13.46
CA ALA A 70 -7.96 8.71 12.29
C ALA A 70 -7.52 9.39 10.99
N LEU A 71 -7.06 10.65 11.06
CA LEU A 71 -6.59 11.38 9.87
C LEU A 71 -5.33 10.73 9.27
N SER A 72 -4.42 10.24 10.10
CA SER A 72 -3.21 9.54 9.66
C SER A 72 -3.57 8.22 9.00
N LEU A 73 -4.51 7.47 9.58
CA LEU A 73 -4.98 6.21 9.01
C LEU A 73 -5.73 6.41 7.70
N ALA A 74 -6.64 7.39 7.64
CA ALA A 74 -7.31 7.78 6.40
C ALA A 74 -6.30 8.16 5.32
N SER A 75 -5.31 8.98 5.66
CA SER A 75 -4.25 9.43 4.73
C SER A 75 -3.41 8.28 4.20
N LEU A 76 -3.16 7.25 5.01
CA LEU A 76 -2.49 6.03 4.57
C LEU A 76 -3.37 5.23 3.60
N MET A 77 -4.63 5.00 3.96
CA MET A 77 -5.56 4.21 3.15
C MET A 77 -5.91 4.89 1.82
N MET A 78 -6.01 6.22 1.76
CA MET A 78 -6.25 6.96 0.51
C MET A 78 -5.10 6.81 -0.51
N ARG A 79 -3.89 6.45 -0.05
CA ARG A 79 -2.74 6.18 -0.94
C ARG A 79 -2.66 4.71 -1.34
N HIS A 80 -3.57 3.87 -0.85
CA HIS A 80 -3.56 2.44 -1.15
C HIS A 80 -3.88 2.21 -2.64
N PRO A 81 -3.19 1.28 -3.35
CA PRO A 81 -3.38 1.05 -4.78
C PRO A 81 -4.82 0.71 -5.20
N SER A 82 -5.61 0.13 -4.29
CA SER A 82 -7.02 -0.19 -4.53
C SER A 82 -7.99 0.97 -4.31
N VAL A 83 -7.51 2.15 -3.90
CA VAL A 83 -8.31 3.36 -3.71
C VAL A 83 -7.97 4.36 -4.82
N PRO A 84 -8.83 4.51 -5.85
CA PRO A 84 -8.63 5.52 -6.87
C PRO A 84 -8.81 6.94 -6.29
N GLU A 85 -8.31 7.95 -7.00
CA GLU A 85 -8.47 9.37 -6.59
C GLU A 85 -9.93 9.78 -6.38
N SER A 86 -10.83 9.17 -7.16
CA SER A 86 -12.28 9.29 -7.00
C SER A 86 -12.92 7.90 -7.08
N GLY A 87 -13.76 7.57 -6.11
CA GLY A 87 -14.48 6.30 -6.12
C GLY A 87 -15.27 6.05 -4.84
N PRO A 88 -16.17 5.05 -4.84
CA PRO A 88 -16.95 4.69 -3.66
C PRO A 88 -16.09 4.19 -2.49
N GLU A 89 -14.84 3.79 -2.74
CA GLU A 89 -13.89 3.31 -1.74
C GLU A 89 -13.57 4.37 -0.68
N HIS A 90 -13.70 5.66 -1.02
CA HIS A 90 -13.54 6.75 -0.06
C HIS A 90 -14.56 6.70 1.08
N HIS A 91 -15.76 6.15 0.85
CA HIS A 91 -16.74 5.91 1.92
C HIS A 91 -16.23 4.87 2.92
N LEU A 92 -15.58 3.82 2.42
CA LEU A 92 -14.98 2.78 3.25
C LEU A 92 -13.78 3.33 4.03
N VAL A 93 -12.93 4.16 3.41
CA VAL A 93 -11.82 4.84 4.09
C VAL A 93 -12.33 5.65 5.27
N ALA A 94 -13.38 6.45 5.07
CA ALA A 94 -13.98 7.24 6.14
C ALA A 94 -14.43 6.35 7.31
N ALA A 95 -15.15 5.27 7.02
CA ALA A 95 -15.65 4.34 8.02
C ALA A 95 -14.53 3.60 8.79
N LEU A 96 -13.47 3.17 8.11
CA LEU A 96 -12.38 2.40 8.72
C LEU A 96 -11.38 3.27 9.48
N SER A 97 -11.27 4.56 9.13
CA SER A 97 -10.29 5.47 9.73
C SER A 97 -10.45 5.63 11.25
N VAL A 98 -11.64 5.38 11.79
CA VAL A 98 -11.93 5.48 13.23
C VAL A 98 -11.65 4.19 14.01
N LEU A 99 -11.10 3.16 13.36
CA LEU A 99 -10.72 1.89 14.00
C LEU A 99 -9.27 1.86 14.52
N GLY A 100 -8.47 2.89 14.20
CA GLY A 100 -7.05 3.01 14.56
C GLY A 100 -6.77 3.93 15.74
#